data_AF-A0A2N1N1N5-F1
#
_entry.id   AF-A0A2N1N1N5-F1
#
_cell.length_a   1.000
_cell.length_b   1.000
_cell.length_c   1.000
_cell.angle_alpha   90.00
_cell.angle_beta   90.00
_cell.angle_gamma   90.00
#
_symmetry.space_group_name_H-M   'P 1'
#
loop_
_entity.id
_entity.type
_entity.pdbx_description
1 polymer ?
#
loop_
_entity_poly.entity_id
_entity_poly.type
_entity_poly.pdbx_seq_one_letter_code
_entity_poly.pdbx_strand_id
1 'polypeptide(L)'
;MNLAGVNIKLKNLLNECPEILNNEIKSLLRSRSFFNDVDAVNTLLGPVKSAVKALEFKSTTLADCFVELIKLSQRINFLPPISDQNFKSTCIELFNKRWKQFDFDLYILSYMLHPYYRGKGLHPMVFRDVCLNAMKLLKNMGGGENSCSELVAQIRAFTQYEKPYDLEYVLGIDNVFLWWRLCNPVRPEEHYIQQLAMKILSITPHNAGCERDLYFFGLKFRLERETFSASWILLRHEFWLPNSFRIQGFP
;
A
#
# COMPACT_ATOMS: atom_id res chain seq x y z
N MET A 1 13.50 15.94 -0.79
CA MET A 1 14.28 16.37 -1.96
C MET A 1 13.42 16.13 -3.19
N ASN A 2 13.10 17.19 -3.94
CA ASN A 2 12.30 17.12 -5.17
C ASN A 2 13.25 16.80 -6.33
N LEU A 3 13.15 15.60 -6.92
CA LEU A 3 14.05 15.15 -7.99
C LEU A 3 13.87 15.94 -9.29
N ALA A 4 12.72 16.61 -9.51
CA ALA A 4 12.56 17.55 -10.62
C ALA A 4 13.53 18.74 -10.50
N GLY A 5 13.74 19.25 -9.27
CA GLY A 5 14.74 20.28 -8.99
C GLY A 5 16.17 19.78 -9.12
N VAL A 6 16.40 18.47 -8.94
CA VAL A 6 17.71 17.83 -9.16
C VAL A 6 17.99 17.71 -10.66
N ASN A 7 17.01 17.30 -11.48
CA ASN A 7 17.17 17.22 -12.94
C ASN A 7 17.47 18.58 -13.58
N ILE A 8 16.81 19.64 -13.11
CA ILE A 8 17.09 21.02 -13.58
C ILE A 8 18.51 21.44 -13.16
N LYS A 9 18.90 21.21 -11.91
CA LYS A 9 20.26 21.52 -11.43
C LYS A 9 21.34 20.73 -12.18
N LEU A 10 21.10 19.47 -12.50
CA LEU A 10 22.03 18.63 -13.28
C LEU A 10 22.16 19.11 -14.72
N LYS A 11 21.07 19.56 -15.35
CA LYS A 11 21.11 20.20 -16.67
C LYS A 11 21.83 21.55 -16.65
N ASN A 12 21.63 22.35 -15.60
CA ASN A 12 22.33 23.63 -15.44
C ASN A 12 23.83 23.45 -15.22
N LEU A 13 24.25 22.43 -14.45
CA LEU A 13 25.66 22.05 -14.27
C LEU A 13 26.39 21.78 -15.59
N LEU A 14 25.70 21.14 -16.55
CA LEU A 14 26.25 20.90 -17.89
C LEU A 14 26.50 22.21 -18.66
N ASN A 15 25.68 23.23 -18.42
CA ASN A 15 25.76 24.53 -19.11
C ASN A 15 26.73 25.50 -18.43
N GLU A 16 26.81 25.48 -17.09
CA GLU A 16 27.57 26.45 -16.30
C GLU A 16 29.04 26.04 -16.12
N CYS A 17 29.35 24.74 -16.03
CA CYS A 17 30.70 24.25 -15.74
C CYS A 17 31.07 22.99 -16.55
N PRO A 18 31.01 23.01 -17.89
CA PRO A 18 31.30 21.84 -18.70
C PRO A 18 32.74 21.35 -18.53
N GLU A 19 33.71 22.24 -18.31
CA GLU A 19 35.14 21.92 -18.19
C GLU A 19 35.45 20.97 -17.02
N ILE A 20 34.64 21.01 -15.95
CA ILE A 20 34.85 20.22 -14.72
C ILE A 20 34.30 18.79 -14.89
N LEU A 21 33.39 18.58 -15.84
CA LEU A 21 32.72 17.31 -16.05
C LEU A 21 33.49 16.43 -17.04
N ASN A 22 33.71 15.17 -16.68
CA ASN A 22 34.29 14.19 -17.60
C ASN A 22 33.32 13.86 -18.74
N ASN A 23 33.83 13.24 -19.80
CA ASN A 23 33.05 12.95 -21.01
C ASN A 23 31.90 11.96 -20.77
N GLU A 24 32.05 11.03 -19.82
CA GLU A 24 31.01 10.07 -19.45
C GLU A 24 29.82 10.76 -18.78
N ILE A 25 30.08 11.64 -17.81
CA ILE A 25 29.04 12.42 -17.12
C ILE A 25 28.36 13.36 -18.11
N LYS A 26 29.11 14.01 -19.01
CA LYS A 26 28.53 14.81 -20.10
C LYS A 26 27.60 14.00 -20.98
N SER A 27 27.99 12.78 -21.34
CA SER A 27 27.17 11.85 -22.14
C SER A 27 25.87 11.47 -21.42
N LEU A 28 25.96 11.11 -20.14
CA LEU A 28 24.80 10.81 -19.29
C LEU A 28 23.85 11.99 -19.16
N LEU A 29 24.36 13.20 -18.89
CA LEU A 29 23.56 14.43 -18.75
C LEU A 29 22.92 14.90 -20.06
N ARG A 30 23.41 14.44 -21.21
CA ARG A 30 22.78 14.66 -22.53
C ARG A 30 21.77 13.57 -22.88
N SER A 31 21.85 12.40 -22.22
CA SER A 31 20.96 11.28 -22.50
C SER A 31 19.56 11.55 -22.00
N ARG A 32 18.58 11.50 -22.91
CA ARG A 32 17.16 11.53 -22.55
C ARG A 32 16.74 10.28 -21.80
N SER A 33 17.30 9.11 -22.15
CA SER A 33 16.95 7.85 -21.50
C SER A 33 17.38 7.84 -20.04
N PHE A 34 18.54 8.43 -19.71
CA PHE A 34 18.99 8.59 -18.33
C PHE A 34 17.94 9.32 -17.46
N PHE A 35 17.41 10.44 -17.93
CA PHE A 35 16.39 11.17 -17.18
C PHE A 35 15.04 10.44 -17.10
N ASN A 36 14.68 9.68 -18.14
CA ASN A 36 13.48 8.84 -18.11
C ASN A 36 13.62 7.73 -17.04
N ASP A 37 14.79 7.11 -16.93
CA ASP A 37 15.08 6.07 -15.94
C ASP A 37 15.03 6.65 -14.51
N VAL A 38 15.63 7.83 -14.32
CA VAL A 38 15.57 8.56 -13.03
C VAL A 38 14.13 8.90 -12.64
N ASP A 39 13.32 9.35 -13.60
CA ASP A 39 11.92 9.68 -13.32
C ASP A 39 11.11 8.42 -12.99
N ALA A 40 11.32 7.32 -13.72
CA ALA A 40 10.69 6.04 -13.44
C ALA A 40 10.97 5.55 -12.01
N VAL A 41 12.24 5.57 -11.56
CA VAL A 41 12.60 5.24 -10.18
C VAL A 41 11.93 6.19 -9.19
N ASN A 42 11.91 7.49 -9.48
CA ASN A 42 11.26 8.48 -8.62
C ASN A 42 9.75 8.22 -8.45
N THR A 43 9.06 7.78 -9.52
CA THR A 43 7.63 7.43 -9.43
C THR A 43 7.36 6.26 -8.48
N LEU A 44 8.29 5.31 -8.37
CA LEU A 44 8.21 4.18 -7.42
C LEU A 44 8.53 4.58 -5.99
N LEU A 45 9.48 5.50 -5.81
CA LEU A 45 9.90 5.96 -4.48
C LEU A 45 8.80 6.77 -3.76
N GLY A 46 7.86 7.35 -4.48
CA GLY A 46 6.74 8.12 -3.92
C GLY A 46 5.88 7.30 -2.93
N PRO A 47 5.23 6.22 -3.38
CA PRO A 47 4.47 5.32 -2.51
C PRO A 47 5.32 4.72 -1.38
N VAL A 48 6.55 4.29 -1.66
CA VAL A 48 7.44 3.71 -0.64
C VAL A 48 7.74 4.72 0.46
N LYS A 49 8.06 5.97 0.11
CA LYS A 49 8.32 7.04 1.07
C LYS A 49 7.07 7.39 1.87
N SER A 50 5.90 7.40 1.22
CA SER A 50 4.62 7.69 1.87
C SER A 50 4.27 6.60 2.86
N ALA A 51 4.48 5.33 2.48
CA ALA A 51 4.32 4.18 3.37
C ALA A 51 5.26 4.23 4.57
N VAL A 52 6.57 4.48 4.36
CA VAL A 52 7.55 4.60 5.45
C VAL A 52 7.17 5.74 6.40
N LYS A 53 6.77 6.90 5.88
CA LYS A 53 6.27 8.00 6.71
C LYS A 53 4.99 7.64 7.45
N ALA A 54 4.07 6.92 6.80
CA ALA A 54 2.86 6.45 7.46
C ALA A 54 3.22 5.55 8.65
N LEU A 55 4.18 4.64 8.49
CA LEU A 55 4.65 3.79 9.59
C LEU A 55 5.19 4.58 10.80
N GLU A 56 5.75 5.78 10.58
CA GLU A 56 6.24 6.64 11.67
C GLU A 56 5.10 7.27 12.51
N PHE A 57 3.87 7.36 11.98
CA PHE A 57 2.75 7.91 12.72
C PHE A 57 2.04 6.85 13.57
N LYS A 58 1.84 7.17 14.86
CA LYS A 58 1.10 6.29 15.80
C LYS A 58 -0.36 6.04 15.42
N SER A 59 -0.94 6.87 14.55
CA SER A 59 -2.33 6.79 14.10
C SER A 59 -2.51 5.91 12.86
N THR A 60 -1.43 5.44 12.24
CA THR A 60 -1.49 4.68 10.99
C THR A 60 -2.03 3.28 11.21
N THR A 61 -3.01 2.91 10.38
CA THR A 61 -3.65 1.60 10.41
C THR A 61 -3.03 0.65 9.38
N LEU A 62 -3.30 -0.66 9.50
CA LEU A 62 -2.93 -1.61 8.45
C LEU A 62 -3.59 -1.29 7.10
N ALA A 63 -4.76 -0.67 7.11
CA ALA A 63 -5.45 -0.22 5.90
C ALA A 63 -4.64 0.83 5.13
N ASP A 64 -4.03 1.78 5.84
CA ASP A 64 -3.21 2.82 5.22
C ASP A 64 -1.96 2.21 4.56
N CYS A 65 -1.31 1.27 5.25
CA CYS A 65 -0.22 0.49 4.67
C CYS A 65 -0.66 -0.30 3.44
N PHE A 66 -1.83 -0.94 3.50
CA PHE A 66 -2.39 -1.69 2.38
C PHE A 66 -2.60 -0.81 1.14
N VAL A 67 -3.13 0.39 1.33
CA VAL A 67 -3.37 1.36 0.25
C VAL A 67 -2.06 1.81 -0.39
N GLU A 68 -1.01 2.07 0.39
CA GLU A 68 0.30 2.41 -0.17
C GLU A 68 0.94 1.25 -0.94
N LEU A 69 0.74 -0.01 -0.51
CA LEU A 69 1.16 -1.19 -1.27
C LEU A 69 0.39 -1.32 -2.60
N ILE A 70 -0.92 -1.05 -2.60
CA ILE A 70 -1.72 -1.02 -3.84
C ILE A 70 -1.20 0.06 -4.78
N LYS A 71 -0.96 1.28 -4.28
CA LYS A 71 -0.39 2.38 -5.09
C LYS A 71 0.96 1.99 -5.67
N LEU A 72 1.85 1.36 -4.89
CA LEU A 72 3.13 0.87 -5.38
C LEU A 72 2.96 -0.15 -6.50
N SER A 73 2.06 -1.12 -6.34
CA SER A 73 1.76 -2.12 -7.37
C SER A 73 1.29 -1.48 -8.69
N GLN A 74 0.42 -0.47 -8.59
CA GLN A 74 -0.06 0.28 -9.76
C GLN A 74 1.10 1.03 -10.44
N ARG A 75 1.97 1.69 -9.66
CA ARG A 75 3.13 2.39 -10.22
C ARG A 75 4.09 1.43 -10.94
N ILE A 76 4.34 0.24 -10.38
CA ILE A 76 5.13 -0.81 -11.05
C ILE A 76 4.47 -1.21 -12.38
N ASN A 77 3.15 -1.41 -12.38
CA ASN A 77 2.41 -1.83 -13.57
C ASN A 77 2.40 -0.78 -14.68
N PHE A 78 2.32 0.50 -14.32
CA PHE A 78 2.33 1.63 -15.24
C PHE A 78 3.71 2.27 -15.43
N LEU A 79 4.79 1.58 -15.05
CA LEU A 79 6.14 2.06 -15.33
C LEU A 79 6.30 2.37 -16.83
N PRO A 80 6.82 3.56 -17.18
CA PRO A 80 7.14 3.87 -18.56
C PRO A 80 8.24 2.95 -19.08
N PRO A 81 8.43 2.84 -20.40
CA PRO A 81 9.61 2.19 -20.96
C PRO A 81 10.88 2.87 -20.42
N ILE A 82 11.78 2.08 -19.86
CA ILE A 82 13.09 2.54 -19.38
C ILE A 82 14.21 1.79 -20.10
N SER A 83 15.45 2.24 -19.96
CA SER A 83 16.60 1.66 -20.66
C SER A 83 16.79 0.17 -20.31
N ASP A 84 16.66 -0.19 -19.03
CA ASP A 84 16.74 -1.58 -18.58
C ASP A 84 15.39 -2.29 -18.75
N GLN A 85 15.32 -3.21 -19.73
CA GLN A 85 14.13 -4.00 -20.01
C GLN A 85 13.76 -4.97 -18.87
N ASN A 86 14.71 -5.34 -18.01
CA ASN A 86 14.49 -6.27 -16.89
C ASN A 86 14.09 -5.57 -15.59
N PHE A 87 14.13 -4.24 -15.55
CA PHE A 87 13.83 -3.51 -14.32
C PHE A 87 12.40 -3.75 -13.83
N LYS A 88 11.43 -3.70 -14.75
CA LYS A 88 10.02 -3.89 -14.40
C LYS A 88 9.76 -5.30 -13.88
N SER A 89 10.31 -6.34 -14.52
CA SER A 89 10.18 -7.72 -14.04
C SER A 89 10.83 -7.89 -12.66
N THR A 90 12.01 -7.30 -12.45
CA THR A 90 12.68 -7.29 -11.15
C THR A 90 11.83 -6.63 -10.07
N CYS A 91 11.20 -5.49 -10.37
CA CYS A 91 10.28 -4.82 -9.44
C CYS A 91 9.09 -5.71 -9.08
N ILE A 92 8.50 -6.38 -10.08
CA ILE A 92 7.38 -7.29 -9.90
C ILE A 92 7.78 -8.48 -9.02
N GLU A 93 8.93 -9.11 -9.28
CA GLU A 93 9.43 -10.24 -8.50
C GLU A 93 9.65 -9.85 -7.03
N LEU A 94 10.27 -8.70 -6.80
CA LEU A 94 10.48 -8.18 -5.44
C LEU A 94 9.16 -7.88 -4.74
N PHE A 95 8.23 -7.23 -5.46
CA PHE A 95 6.90 -6.95 -4.95
C PHE A 95 6.20 -8.24 -4.53
N ASN A 96 6.12 -9.22 -5.43
CA ASN A 96 5.43 -10.49 -5.19
C ASN A 96 6.09 -11.32 -4.08
N LYS A 97 7.42 -11.32 -3.99
CA LYS A 97 8.13 -12.02 -2.91
C LYS A 97 7.70 -11.51 -1.54
N ARG A 98 7.55 -10.19 -1.37
CA ARG A 98 7.08 -9.60 -0.11
C ARG A 98 5.58 -9.66 0.04
N TRP A 99 4.84 -9.54 -1.05
CA TRP A 99 3.40 -9.75 -1.08
C TRP A 99 3.07 -11.06 -0.33
N LYS A 100 3.70 -12.18 -0.69
CA LYS A 100 3.49 -13.49 -0.03
C LYS A 100 3.75 -13.55 1.49
N GLN A 101 4.43 -12.56 2.08
CA GLN A 101 4.75 -12.53 3.51
C GLN A 101 3.66 -11.82 4.34
N PHE A 102 2.75 -11.09 3.69
CA PHE A 102 1.65 -10.40 4.37
C PHE A 102 0.50 -11.36 4.70
N ASP A 103 -0.08 -11.17 5.87
CA ASP A 103 -1.40 -11.74 6.20
C ASP A 103 -2.50 -10.94 5.48
N PHE A 104 -2.77 -11.30 4.22
CA PHE A 104 -3.71 -10.55 3.38
C PHE A 104 -5.10 -10.43 3.96
N ASP A 105 -5.55 -11.45 4.69
CA ASP A 105 -6.89 -11.46 5.26
C ASP A 105 -7.03 -10.33 6.27
N LEU A 106 -6.00 -10.10 7.09
CA LEU A 106 -5.97 -9.02 8.06
C LEU A 106 -5.91 -7.63 7.41
N TYR A 107 -5.12 -7.46 6.35
CA TYR A 107 -4.98 -6.17 5.66
C TYR A 107 -6.26 -5.80 4.91
N ILE A 108 -6.86 -6.76 4.20
CA ILE A 108 -8.11 -6.52 3.47
C ILE A 108 -9.25 -6.28 4.46
N LEU A 109 -9.29 -7.02 5.59
CA LEU A 109 -10.26 -6.75 6.66
C LEU A 109 -10.07 -5.36 7.26
N SER A 110 -8.83 -4.94 7.54
CA SER A 110 -8.54 -3.59 8.00
C SER A 110 -8.98 -2.53 6.99
N TYR A 111 -8.72 -2.75 5.70
CA TYR A 111 -9.15 -1.87 4.61
C TYR A 111 -10.67 -1.80 4.49
N MET A 112 -11.35 -2.94 4.65
CA MET A 112 -12.80 -3.02 4.65
C MET A 112 -13.39 -2.27 5.84
N LEU A 113 -12.80 -2.35 7.04
CA LEU A 113 -13.31 -1.71 8.26
C LEU A 113 -12.87 -0.25 8.44
N HIS A 114 -12.04 0.29 7.55
CA HIS A 114 -11.64 1.69 7.63
C HIS A 114 -12.76 2.61 7.10
N PRO A 115 -13.29 3.58 7.87
CA PRO A 115 -14.45 4.40 7.49
C PRO A 115 -14.28 5.22 6.22
N TYR A 116 -13.03 5.60 5.88
CA TYR A 116 -12.71 6.28 4.62
C TYR A 116 -12.71 5.34 3.41
N TYR A 117 -12.21 4.11 3.57
CA TYR A 117 -11.97 3.20 2.44
C TYR A 117 -13.16 2.26 2.21
N ARG A 118 -13.76 1.74 3.28
CA ARG A 118 -14.94 0.86 3.31
C ARG A 118 -14.92 -0.30 2.32
N GLY A 119 -13.75 -0.85 2.01
CA GLY A 119 -13.64 -1.92 1.03
C GLY A 119 -13.99 -1.50 -0.41
N LYS A 120 -13.99 -0.20 -0.71
CA LYS A 120 -14.30 0.32 -2.05
C LYS A 120 -13.39 -0.31 -3.09
N GLY A 121 -13.99 -0.79 -4.18
CA GLY A 121 -13.30 -1.44 -5.28
C GLY A 121 -12.86 -2.90 -5.04
N LEU A 122 -13.19 -3.50 -3.89
CA LEU A 122 -12.97 -4.93 -3.70
C LEU A 122 -13.85 -5.76 -4.64
N HIS A 123 -13.25 -6.80 -5.22
CA HIS A 123 -14.00 -7.76 -6.04
C HIS A 123 -15.03 -8.50 -5.17
N PRO A 124 -16.27 -8.77 -5.64
CA PRO A 124 -17.31 -9.40 -4.83
C PRO A 124 -16.90 -10.73 -4.18
N MET A 125 -16.08 -11.54 -4.88
CA MET A 125 -15.54 -12.79 -4.30
C MET A 125 -14.59 -12.53 -3.13
N VAL A 126 -13.69 -11.54 -3.25
CA VAL A 126 -12.77 -11.15 -2.17
C VAL A 126 -13.56 -10.62 -0.99
N PHE A 127 -14.59 -9.80 -1.23
CA PHE A 127 -15.47 -9.29 -0.19
C PHE A 127 -16.14 -10.43 0.60
N ARG A 128 -16.67 -11.43 -0.11
CA ARG A 128 -17.23 -12.63 0.52
C ARG A 128 -16.22 -13.34 1.39
N ASP A 129 -15.01 -13.59 0.88
CA ASP A 129 -13.98 -14.33 1.62
C ASP A 129 -13.52 -13.57 2.88
N VAL A 130 -13.41 -12.25 2.80
CA VAL A 130 -13.09 -11.38 3.94
C VAL A 130 -14.20 -11.42 4.99
N CYS A 131 -15.47 -11.46 4.58
CA CYS A 131 -16.58 -11.64 5.52
C CYS A 131 -16.54 -13.01 6.21
N LEU A 132 -16.17 -14.09 5.50
CA LEU A 132 -15.95 -15.40 6.10
C LEU A 132 -14.84 -15.35 7.16
N ASN A 133 -13.75 -14.63 6.88
CA ASN A 133 -12.65 -14.46 7.82
C ASN A 133 -13.03 -13.60 9.03
N ALA A 134 -13.80 -12.53 8.84
CA ALA A 134 -14.36 -11.74 9.94
C ALA A 134 -15.22 -12.60 10.88
N MET A 135 -16.06 -13.49 10.33
CA MET A 135 -16.85 -14.43 11.13
C MET A 135 -15.96 -15.42 11.89
N LYS A 136 -14.92 -15.98 11.28
CA LYS A 136 -13.98 -16.87 11.98
C LYS A 136 -13.32 -16.16 13.16
N LEU A 137 -12.88 -14.91 12.97
CA LEU A 137 -12.30 -14.09 14.03
C LEU A 137 -13.31 -13.82 15.15
N LEU A 138 -14.57 -13.54 14.82
CA LEU A 138 -15.62 -13.36 15.82
C LEU A 138 -15.88 -14.64 16.63
N LYS A 139 -15.92 -15.82 15.96
CA LYS A 139 -16.06 -17.12 16.64
C LYS A 139 -14.90 -17.38 17.61
N ASN A 140 -13.67 -17.06 17.21
CA ASN A 140 -12.49 -17.17 18.08
C ASN A 140 -12.56 -16.24 19.30
N MET A 141 -13.35 -15.17 19.25
CA MET A 141 -13.61 -14.27 20.38
C MET A 141 -14.80 -14.70 21.24
N GLY A 142 -15.38 -15.89 20.99
CA GLY A 142 -16.53 -16.42 21.73
C GLY A 142 -17.89 -16.14 21.09
N GLY A 143 -17.93 -15.61 19.87
CA GLY A 143 -19.17 -15.41 19.12
C GLY A 143 -19.81 -16.71 18.64
N GLY A 144 -21.15 -16.76 18.64
CA GLY A 144 -21.95 -17.83 18.05
C GLY A 144 -22.42 -17.55 16.61
N GLU A 145 -23.20 -18.47 16.04
CA GLU A 145 -23.72 -18.32 14.66
C GLU A 145 -24.64 -17.10 14.48
N ASN A 146 -25.49 -16.80 15.47
CA ASN A 146 -26.35 -15.62 15.43
C ASN A 146 -25.52 -14.32 15.36
N SER A 147 -24.47 -14.21 16.19
CA SER A 147 -23.57 -13.05 16.16
C SER A 147 -22.79 -12.95 14.86
N CYS A 148 -22.45 -14.08 14.21
CA CYS A 148 -21.80 -14.07 12.90
C CYS A 148 -22.74 -13.55 11.81
N SER A 149 -24.00 -13.97 11.84
CA SER A 149 -25.03 -13.51 10.90
C SER A 149 -25.26 -12.00 11.05
N GLU A 150 -25.33 -11.52 12.29
CA GLU A 150 -25.46 -10.10 12.63
C GLU A 150 -24.23 -9.29 12.18
N LEU A 151 -23.02 -9.78 12.44
CA LEU A 151 -21.78 -9.14 11.97
C LEU A 151 -21.80 -8.93 10.44
N VAL A 152 -22.23 -9.93 9.68
CA VAL A 152 -22.28 -9.81 8.21
C VAL A 152 -23.34 -8.80 7.79
N ALA A 153 -24.49 -8.73 8.45
CA ALA A 153 -25.49 -7.70 8.20
C ALA A 153 -24.93 -6.30 8.47
N GLN A 154 -24.22 -6.12 9.59
CA GLN A 154 -23.56 -4.86 9.94
C GLN A 154 -22.48 -4.45 8.95
N ILE A 155 -21.67 -5.39 8.47
CA ILE A 155 -20.66 -5.11 7.42
C ILE A 155 -21.33 -4.62 6.14
N ARG A 156 -22.44 -5.23 5.73
CA ARG A 156 -23.19 -4.77 4.55
C ARG A 156 -23.73 -3.35 4.75
N ALA A 157 -24.42 -3.10 5.86
CA ALA A 157 -24.95 -1.78 6.20
C ALA A 157 -23.83 -0.72 6.22
N PHE A 158 -22.69 -1.03 6.83
CA PHE A 158 -21.52 -0.16 6.88
C PHE A 158 -20.97 0.17 5.48
N THR A 159 -20.83 -0.83 4.61
CA THR A 159 -20.33 -0.63 3.23
C THR A 159 -21.31 0.14 2.34
N GLN A 160 -22.60 0.13 2.69
CA GLN A 160 -23.68 0.80 1.98
C GLN A 160 -24.04 2.17 2.57
N TYR A 161 -23.29 2.65 3.57
CA TYR A 161 -23.57 3.92 4.25
C TYR A 161 -24.96 3.98 4.88
N GLU A 162 -25.48 2.83 5.34
CA GLU A 162 -26.73 2.79 6.08
C GLU A 162 -26.50 3.20 7.54
N LYS A 163 -27.54 3.71 8.20
CA LYS A 163 -27.50 4.04 9.63
C LYS A 163 -27.14 2.80 10.47
N PRO A 164 -26.27 2.92 11.49
CA PRO A 164 -25.68 4.15 12.04
C PRO A 164 -24.34 4.57 11.38
N TYR A 165 -23.99 4.03 10.21
CA TYR A 165 -22.69 4.20 9.54
C TYR A 165 -22.73 5.24 8.40
N ASP A 166 -23.75 6.07 8.33
CA ASP A 166 -24.00 7.06 7.27
C ASP A 166 -23.13 8.32 7.39
N LEU A 167 -22.40 8.49 8.49
CA LEU A 167 -21.47 9.60 8.67
C LEU A 167 -20.27 9.52 7.72
N GLU A 168 -19.95 10.65 7.09
CA GLU A 168 -18.72 10.79 6.30
C GLU A 168 -17.48 10.72 7.21
N TYR A 169 -16.37 10.21 6.67
CA TYR A 169 -15.07 10.25 7.33
C TYR A 169 -14.15 11.18 6.55
N VAL A 170 -13.60 12.19 7.23
CA VAL A 170 -12.72 13.19 6.63
C VAL A 170 -11.25 12.85 6.91
N LEU A 171 -10.53 12.48 5.84
CA LEU A 171 -9.12 12.10 5.91
C LEU A 171 -8.25 13.25 6.46
N GLY A 172 -7.40 12.93 7.44
CA GLY A 172 -6.50 13.90 8.07
C GLY A 172 -7.14 14.79 9.14
N ILE A 173 -8.46 14.73 9.31
CA ILE A 173 -9.18 15.40 10.39
C ILE A 173 -9.71 14.37 11.39
N ASP A 174 -10.41 13.35 10.89
CA ASP A 174 -11.07 12.38 11.76
C ASP A 174 -10.10 11.32 12.28
N ASN A 175 -10.34 10.88 13.51
CA ASN A 175 -9.69 9.71 14.08
C ASN A 175 -10.56 8.47 13.88
N VAL A 176 -9.97 7.42 13.33
CA VAL A 176 -10.66 6.17 13.00
C VAL A 176 -11.40 5.54 14.20
N PHE A 177 -10.80 5.61 15.40
CA PHE A 177 -11.40 5.05 16.61
C PHE A 177 -12.52 5.92 17.17
N LEU A 178 -12.39 7.24 17.07
CA LEU A 178 -13.48 8.15 17.47
C LEU A 178 -14.68 7.99 16.55
N TRP A 179 -14.44 7.91 15.23
CA TRP A 179 -15.51 7.67 14.27
C TRP A 179 -16.25 6.37 14.58
N TRP A 180 -15.52 5.26 14.81
CA TRP A 180 -16.15 3.99 15.17
C TRP A 180 -16.93 4.07 16.47
N ARG A 181 -16.48 4.83 17.48
CA ARG A 181 -17.21 5.04 18.75
C ARG A 181 -18.48 5.86 18.60
N LEU A 182 -18.55 6.76 17.60
CA LEU A 182 -19.77 7.54 17.32
C LEU A 182 -20.88 6.68 16.74
N CYS A 183 -20.53 5.62 16.01
CA CYS A 183 -21.48 4.61 15.54
C CYS A 183 -21.97 3.80 16.74
N ASN A 184 -22.98 4.31 17.44
CA ASN A 184 -23.60 3.65 18.59
C ASN A 184 -24.93 3.01 18.17
N PRO A 185 -25.07 1.68 18.21
CA PRO A 185 -26.35 1.04 17.93
C PRO A 185 -27.29 1.19 19.12
N VAL A 186 -28.53 0.72 18.93
CA VAL A 186 -29.54 0.64 20.00
C VAL A 186 -29.10 -0.31 21.14
N ARG A 187 -28.27 -1.33 20.82
CA ARG A 187 -27.75 -2.34 21.75
C ARG A 187 -26.23 -2.50 21.63
N PRO A 188 -25.43 -1.95 22.55
CA PRO A 188 -23.96 -1.98 22.48
C PRO A 188 -23.36 -3.40 22.41
N GLU A 189 -23.98 -4.37 23.10
CA GLU A 189 -23.59 -5.78 23.13
C GLU A 189 -23.73 -6.50 21.78
N GLU A 190 -24.54 -5.95 20.88
CA GLU A 190 -24.77 -6.48 19.54
C GLU A 190 -23.88 -5.79 18.48
N HIS A 191 -23.02 -4.83 18.86
CA HIS A 191 -22.20 -4.05 17.91
C HIS A 191 -20.90 -4.77 17.46
N TYR A 192 -21.04 -5.96 16.89
CA TYR A 192 -19.92 -6.84 16.55
C TYR A 192 -18.93 -6.20 15.56
N ILE A 193 -19.40 -5.43 14.57
CA ILE A 193 -18.53 -4.80 13.59
C ILE A 193 -17.57 -3.79 14.22
N GLN A 194 -18.04 -2.96 15.17
CA GLN A 194 -17.20 -1.99 15.86
C GLN A 194 -16.22 -2.70 16.80
N GLN A 195 -16.67 -3.73 17.52
CA GLN A 195 -15.75 -4.51 18.36
C GLN A 195 -14.60 -5.10 17.54
N LEU A 196 -14.92 -5.62 16.35
CA LEU A 196 -13.92 -6.11 15.40
C LEU A 196 -13.05 -4.97 14.87
N ALA A 197 -13.64 -3.87 14.40
CA ALA A 197 -12.92 -2.72 13.86
C ALA A 197 -11.94 -2.12 14.87
N MET A 198 -12.37 -1.91 16.12
CA MET A 198 -11.54 -1.40 17.20
C MET A 198 -10.33 -2.31 17.48
N LYS A 199 -10.49 -3.64 17.38
CA LYS A 199 -9.38 -4.60 17.53
C LYS A 199 -8.46 -4.60 16.32
N ILE A 200 -9.00 -4.78 15.12
CA ILE A 200 -8.22 -4.91 13.88
C ILE A 200 -7.45 -3.62 13.57
N LEU A 201 -8.10 -2.46 13.69
CA LEU A 201 -7.47 -1.16 13.40
C LEU A 201 -6.46 -0.73 14.47
N SER A 202 -6.51 -1.32 15.66
CA SER A 202 -5.49 -1.09 16.71
C SER A 202 -4.19 -1.84 16.47
N ILE A 203 -4.16 -2.79 15.53
CA ILE A 203 -2.95 -3.51 15.19
C ILE A 203 -2.01 -2.54 14.49
N THR A 204 -0.93 -2.21 15.18
CA THR A 204 0.07 -1.30 14.61
C THR A 204 0.84 -2.00 13.51
N PRO A 205 1.11 -1.32 12.38
CA PRO A 205 1.93 -1.86 11.31
C PRO A 205 3.31 -2.38 11.77
N HIS A 206 3.94 -1.73 12.75
CA HIS A 206 5.20 -2.19 13.34
C HIS A 206 5.07 -3.60 13.94
N ASN A 207 3.97 -3.89 14.64
CA ASN A 207 3.75 -5.20 15.27
C ASN A 207 3.38 -6.29 14.24
N ALA A 208 2.84 -5.89 13.09
CA ALA A 208 2.53 -6.78 11.97
C ALA A 208 3.72 -6.99 11.00
N GLY A 209 4.90 -6.47 11.32
CA GLY A 209 6.11 -6.63 10.50
C GLY A 209 6.21 -5.70 9.28
N CYS A 210 5.27 -4.76 9.09
CA CYS A 210 5.21 -3.87 7.91
C CYS A 210 6.49 -3.06 7.68
N GLU A 211 7.13 -2.63 8.75
CA GLU A 211 8.35 -1.82 8.67
C GLU A 211 9.47 -2.58 7.97
N ARG A 212 9.69 -3.85 8.31
CA ARG A 212 10.75 -4.67 7.67
C ARG A 212 10.50 -4.90 6.18
N ASP A 213 9.25 -4.88 5.75
CA ASP A 213 8.89 -5.07 4.35
C ASP A 213 9.00 -3.77 3.54
N LEU A 214 8.46 -2.67 4.06
CA LEU A 214 8.52 -1.36 3.40
C LEU A 214 9.93 -0.74 3.41
N TYR A 215 10.70 -0.89 4.50
CA TYR A 215 12.10 -0.46 4.54
C TYR A 215 12.96 -1.23 3.55
N PHE A 216 12.67 -2.50 3.28
CA PHE A 216 13.47 -3.28 2.32
C PHE A 216 13.17 -2.90 0.87
N PHE A 217 11.91 -2.55 0.55
CA PHE A 217 11.60 -1.89 -0.72
C PHE A 217 12.40 -0.58 -0.84
N GLY A 218 12.39 0.25 0.21
CA GLY A 218 13.16 1.50 0.25
C GLY A 218 14.67 1.32 0.12
N LEU A 219 15.26 0.34 0.79
CA LEU A 219 16.70 0.11 0.80
C LEU A 219 17.20 -0.52 -0.50
N LYS A 220 16.45 -1.46 -1.12
CA LYS A 220 16.84 -2.02 -2.42
C LYS A 220 16.74 -1.00 -3.56
N PHE A 221 15.73 -0.11 -3.55
CA PHE A 221 15.67 1.00 -4.52
C PHE A 221 16.63 2.16 -4.20
N ARG A 222 17.16 2.25 -2.97
CA ARG A 222 18.08 3.33 -2.54
C ARG A 222 19.55 2.95 -2.57
N LEU A 223 19.90 1.67 -2.61
CA LEU A 223 21.29 1.19 -2.63
C LEU A 223 21.92 1.10 -4.03
N GLU A 224 21.20 1.34 -5.13
CA GLU A 224 21.80 1.38 -6.48
C GLU A 224 22.45 2.74 -6.82
N ARG A 225 23.15 3.37 -5.86
CA ARG A 225 24.00 4.55 -6.12
C ARG A 225 25.48 4.38 -5.76
N GLU A 226 25.90 3.26 -5.18
CA GLU A 226 27.32 3.00 -4.91
C GLU A 226 27.76 1.61 -5.38
N THR A 227 28.14 1.53 -6.66
CA THR A 227 29.10 0.60 -7.28
C THR A 227 28.85 -0.93 -7.35
N PHE A 228 29.38 -1.49 -8.46
CA PHE A 228 29.79 -2.89 -8.75
C PHE A 228 28.80 -3.92 -9.35
N SER A 229 28.99 -4.17 -10.65
CA SER A 229 29.46 -5.43 -11.26
C SER A 229 29.00 -6.79 -10.66
N ALA A 230 28.38 -7.57 -11.56
CA ALA A 230 28.35 -9.04 -11.66
C ALA A 230 27.64 -9.86 -10.56
N SER A 231 26.71 -10.70 -11.05
CA SER A 231 26.13 -11.91 -10.45
C SER A 231 25.04 -11.71 -9.38
N TRP A 232 23.81 -12.11 -9.68
CA TRP A 232 23.28 -13.44 -9.33
C TRP A 232 21.90 -13.67 -9.98
N ILE A 233 21.80 -14.81 -10.67
CA ILE A 233 20.60 -15.43 -11.22
C ILE A 233 19.98 -16.32 -10.13
N LEU A 234 18.66 -16.57 -10.26
CA LEU A 234 17.86 -17.69 -9.74
C LEU A 234 17.02 -17.40 -8.48
N LEU A 235 15.71 -17.22 -8.66
CA LEU A 235 14.75 -18.28 -8.36
C LEU A 235 13.38 -18.01 -8.98
N ARG A 236 13.09 -18.90 -9.93
CA ARG A 236 11.86 -19.29 -10.61
C ARG A 236 10.51 -19.02 -9.92
N HIS A 237 9.54 -18.90 -10.82
CA HIS A 237 8.10 -19.12 -10.75
C HIS A 237 7.21 -17.97 -10.26
N GLU A 238 6.64 -17.32 -11.29
CA GLU A 238 5.24 -16.93 -11.47
C GLU A 238 4.38 -16.86 -10.21
N PHE A 239 3.80 -15.70 -9.97
CA PHE A 239 2.35 -15.49 -9.99
C PHE A 239 2.15 -13.97 -9.88
N TRP A 240 1.78 -13.35 -11.00
CA TRP A 240 1.24 -12.01 -11.01
C TRP A 240 -0.21 -12.10 -10.48
N LEU A 241 -0.58 -11.16 -9.61
CA LEU A 241 -1.87 -11.06 -8.91
C LEU A 241 -3.00 -11.82 -9.62
N PRO A 242 -3.73 -12.75 -8.96
CA PRO A 242 -4.91 -13.32 -9.57
C PRO A 242 -5.82 -12.17 -10.01
N ASN A 243 -6.49 -12.33 -11.14
CA ASN A 243 -7.47 -11.37 -11.67
C ASN A 243 -8.56 -10.94 -10.65
N SER A 244 -8.57 -11.52 -9.44
CA SER A 244 -9.42 -11.20 -8.30
C SER A 244 -9.15 -9.84 -7.63
N PHE A 245 -8.05 -9.12 -7.95
CA PHE A 245 -7.72 -7.82 -7.33
C PHE A 245 -7.69 -6.63 -8.31
N ARG A 246 -8.56 -6.63 -9.34
CA ARG A 246 -8.85 -5.39 -10.07
C ARG A 246 -9.67 -4.45 -9.19
N ILE A 247 -8.99 -3.66 -8.36
CA ILE A 247 -9.57 -2.46 -7.74
C ILE A 247 -9.73 -1.41 -8.86
N GLN A 248 -10.92 -1.29 -9.41
CA GLN A 248 -11.24 -0.23 -10.36
C GLN A 248 -11.50 1.07 -9.61
N GLY A 249 -10.83 2.15 -10.02
CA GLY A 249 -11.08 3.50 -9.52
C GLY A 249 -10.59 3.73 -8.09
N PHE A 250 -9.30 4.05 -7.96
CA PHE A 250 -8.86 4.93 -6.87
C PHE A 250 -8.90 6.37 -7.41
N PRO A 251 -9.43 7.35 -6.65
CA PRO A 251 -9.25 8.76 -6.99
C PRO A 251 -7.77 9.16 -6.94
#